data_AF-A0A3D2Z4D7-F1
#
_entry.id   AF-A0A3D2Z4D7-F1
#
_cell.length_a   1.000
_cell.length_b   1.000
_cell.length_c   1.000
_cell.angle_alpha   90.00
_cell.angle_beta   90.00
_cell.angle_gamma   90.00
#
_symmetry.space_group_name_H-M   'P 1'
#
loop_
_entity.id
_entity.type
_entity.pdbx_description
1 polymer ?
#
loop_
_entity_poly.entity_id
_entity_poly.type
_entity_poly.pdbx_seq_one_letter_code
_entity_poly.pdbx_strand_id
1 'polypeptide(L)'
;MQIFDTLDISTTGLSAQRRKMTSIASNIANVDTTRTDEGGPYKRRRIVMLEAPKLSKFSTMLEQTRSRLIRTDKDHMIEGEPRPDEIFTGS
;
A
#
# COMPACT_ATOMS: atom_id res chain seq x y z
N MET A 1 -15.49 0.96 -13.41
CA MET A 1 -14.56 0.32 -12.46
C MET A 1 -14.45 -1.19 -12.73
N GLN A 2 -14.03 -1.60 -13.93
CA GLN A 2 -13.82 -3.03 -14.26
C GLN A 2 -12.56 -3.20 -15.12
N ILE A 3 -12.34 -2.31 -16.09
CA ILE A 3 -11.17 -2.35 -16.97
C ILE A 3 -9.86 -2.16 -16.19
N PHE A 4 -9.80 -1.20 -15.26
CA PHE A 4 -8.61 -0.98 -14.44
C PHE A 4 -8.30 -2.17 -13.52
N ASP A 5 -9.30 -2.74 -12.85
CA ASP A 5 -9.13 -3.94 -12.02
C ASP A 5 -8.59 -5.13 -12.84
N THR A 6 -9.04 -5.33 -14.09
CA THR A 6 -8.49 -6.39 -14.97
C THR A 6 -7.05 -6.12 -15.41
N LEU A 7 -6.69 -4.86 -15.62
CA LEU A 7 -5.32 -4.46 -15.95
C LEU A 7 -4.39 -4.67 -14.75
N ASP A 8 -4.83 -4.32 -13.54
CA ASP A 8 -4.08 -4.54 -12.30
C ASP A 8 -3.81 -6.02 -12.04
N ILE A 9 -4.78 -6.90 -12.30
CA ILE A 9 -4.58 -8.36 -12.22
C ILE A 9 -3.54 -8.82 -13.25
N SER A 10 -3.61 -8.31 -14.48
CA SER A 10 -2.69 -8.68 -15.54
C SER A 10 -1.26 -8.21 -15.27
N THR A 11 -1.09 -6.99 -14.76
CA THR A 11 0.22 -6.41 -14.42
C THR A 11 0.87 -7.12 -13.23
N THR A 12 0.09 -7.45 -12.20
CA THR A 12 0.57 -8.24 -11.05
C THR A 12 0.97 -9.64 -11.49
N GLY A 13 0.17 -10.30 -12.35
CA GLY A 13 0.49 -11.59 -12.97
C GLY A 13 1.76 -11.57 -13.83
N LEU A 14 1.94 -10.53 -14.65
CA LEU A 14 3.14 -10.37 -15.47
C LEU A 14 4.39 -10.16 -14.62
N SER A 15 4.29 -9.33 -13.58
CA SER A 15 5.38 -9.10 -12.62
C SER A 15 5.78 -10.38 -11.90
N ALA A 16 4.78 -11.18 -11.51
CA ALA A 16 4.94 -12.52 -10.95
C ALA A 16 5.72 -13.46 -11.89
N GLN A 17 5.32 -13.55 -13.16
CA GLN A 17 6.02 -14.39 -14.14
C GLN A 17 7.43 -13.89 -14.44
N ARG A 18 7.65 -12.57 -14.48
CA ARG A 18 9.00 -11.99 -14.62
C ARG A 18 9.92 -12.44 -13.49
N ARG A 19 9.45 -12.42 -12.23
CA ARG A 19 10.24 -12.93 -11.09
C ARG A 19 10.58 -14.42 -11.22
N LYS A 20 9.62 -15.23 -11.68
CA LYS A 20 9.85 -16.66 -11.98
C LYS A 20 10.93 -16.84 -13.03
N MET A 21 10.86 -16.08 -14.13
CA MET A 21 11.87 -16.09 -15.19
C MET A 21 13.26 -15.72 -14.65
N THR A 22 13.38 -14.65 -13.86
CA THR A 22 14.65 -14.24 -13.26
C THR A 22 15.24 -15.33 -12.36
N SER A 23 14.41 -16.02 -11.56
CA SER A 23 14.89 -17.14 -10.73
C SER A 23 15.37 -18.32 -11.58
N ILE A 24 14.67 -18.64 -12.68
CA ILE A 24 15.08 -19.72 -13.59
C ILE A 24 16.39 -19.35 -14.27
N ALA A 25 16.52 -18.12 -14.77
CA ALA A 25 17.75 -17.63 -15.39
C ALA A 25 18.94 -17.69 -14.41
N SER A 26 18.75 -17.29 -13.15
CA SER A 26 19.78 -17.42 -12.12
C SER A 26 20.16 -18.87 -11.85
N ASN A 27 19.20 -19.81 -11.83
CA ASN A 27 19.51 -21.22 -11.66
C ASN A 27 20.33 -21.78 -12.84
N ILE A 28 19.99 -21.41 -14.07
CA ILE A 28 20.72 -21.84 -15.26
C ILE A 28 22.14 -21.27 -15.26
N ALA A 29 22.29 -19.98 -14.95
CA ALA A 29 23.58 -19.31 -14.93
C ALA A 29 24.55 -19.87 -13.89
N ASN A 30 24.05 -20.49 -12.82
CA ASN A 30 24.87 -21.02 -11.72
C ASN A 30 24.80 -22.55 -11.59
N VAL A 31 24.35 -23.27 -12.63
CA VAL A 31 24.12 -24.72 -12.56
C VAL A 31 25.40 -25.51 -12.25
N ASP A 32 26.54 -25.05 -12.76
CA ASP A 32 27.84 -25.70 -12.58
C ASP A 32 28.68 -25.07 -11.45
N THR A 33 28.12 -24.13 -10.70
CA THR A 33 28.84 -23.42 -9.64
C THR A 33 29.01 -24.32 -8.41
N THR A 34 30.23 -24.81 -8.19
CA THR A 34 30.59 -25.67 -7.04
C THR A 34 31.08 -24.91 -5.82
N ARG A 35 31.37 -23.60 -5.96
CA ARG A 35 31.85 -22.73 -4.89
C ARG A 35 31.08 -21.42 -4.89
N THR A 36 30.20 -21.24 -3.91
CA THR A 36 29.59 -19.96 -3.57
C THR A 36 30.41 -19.23 -2.51
N ASP A 37 30.12 -17.96 -2.26
CA ASP A 37 30.75 -17.18 -1.17
C ASP A 37 30.57 -17.84 0.21
N GLU A 38 29.45 -18.55 0.40
CA GLU A 38 29.18 -19.36 1.60
C GLU A 38 29.89 -20.74 1.63
N GLY A 39 30.74 -21.04 0.64
CA GLY A 39 31.66 -22.17 0.65
C GLY A 39 31.15 -23.50 0.09
N GLY A 40 29.91 -23.58 -0.41
CA GLY A 40 29.30 -24.81 -0.94
C GLY A 40 28.84 -24.71 -2.41
N PRO A 41 28.31 -25.81 -2.99
CA PRO A 41 27.72 -25.78 -4.33
C PRO A 41 26.41 -24.99 -4.36
N TYR A 42 26.10 -24.42 -5.53
CA TYR A 42 24.88 -23.64 -5.72
C TYR A 42 23.61 -24.46 -5.47
N LYS A 43 22.68 -23.88 -4.71
CA LYS A 43 21.37 -24.48 -4.44
C LYS A 43 20.30 -23.78 -5.29
N ARG A 44 19.54 -24.57 -6.06
CA ARG A 44 18.51 -24.00 -6.93
C ARG A 44 17.46 -23.24 -6.13
N ARG A 45 17.04 -22.10 -6.66
CA ARG A 45 15.95 -21.28 -6.14
C ARG A 45 14.62 -21.68 -6.77
N ARG A 46 13.53 -21.54 -6.02
CA ARG A 46 12.15 -21.78 -6.50
C ARG A 46 11.27 -20.66 -5.99
N ILE A 47 10.55 -20.03 -6.91
CA ILE A 47 9.52 -19.05 -6.55
C ILE A 47 8.26 -19.80 -6.16
N VAL A 48 7.69 -19.45 -5.01
CA VAL A 48 6.36 -19.87 -4.55
C VAL A 48 5.44 -18.66 -4.65
N MET A 49 4.31 -18.83 -5.33
CA MET A 49 3.31 -17.78 -5.48
C MET A 49 2.20 -18.02 -4.46
N LEU A 50 1.79 -16.96 -3.79
CA LEU A 50 0.71 -16.98 -2.80
C LEU A 50 -0.34 -15.95 -3.21
N GLU A 51 -1.55 -16.12 -2.71
CA GLU A 51 -2.62 -15.14 -2.90
C GLU A 51 -2.26 -13.80 -2.23
N ALA A 52 -2.73 -12.71 -2.84
CA ALA A 52 -2.62 -11.42 -2.19
C ALA A 52 -3.48 -11.46 -0.92
N PRO A 53 -2.97 -10.98 0.24
CA PRO A 53 -3.79 -10.88 1.43
C PRO A 53 -4.99 -9.98 1.14
N LYS A 54 -6.14 -10.27 1.76
CA LYS A 54 -7.35 -9.45 1.68
C LYS A 54 -7.10 -8.08 2.33
N LEU A 55 -6.40 -7.20 1.64
CA LEU A 55 -6.26 -5.80 2.02
C LEU A 55 -7.55 -5.08 1.64
N SER A 56 -8.18 -4.44 2.63
CA SER A 56 -9.17 -3.40 2.38
C SER A 56 -8.57 -2.40 1.38
N LYS A 57 -9.24 -2.15 0.25
CA LYS A 57 -8.81 -1.12 -0.72
C LYS A 57 -8.55 0.18 0.07
N PHE A 58 -7.50 0.92 -0.30
CA PHE A 58 -7.17 2.19 0.38
C PHE A 58 -8.38 3.14 0.43
N SER A 59 -9.17 3.17 -0.65
CA SER A 59 -10.43 3.92 -0.71
C SER A 59 -11.42 3.52 0.38
N THR A 60 -11.54 2.21 0.67
CA THR A 60 -12.40 1.69 1.74
C THR A 60 -11.89 2.10 3.12
N MET A 61 -10.57 2.07 3.35
CA MET A 61 -9.98 2.57 4.59
C MET A 61 -10.18 4.08 4.76
N LEU A 62 -10.05 4.85 3.66
CA LEU A 62 -10.24 6.30 3.66
C LEU A 62 -11.70 6.67 3.94
N GLU A 63 -12.65 5.97 3.31
CA GLU A 63 -14.09 6.18 3.52
C GLU A 63 -14.50 5.82 4.96
N GLN A 64 -13.99 4.71 5.48
CA GLN A 64 -14.19 4.31 6.87
C GLN A 64 -13.60 5.32 7.88
N THR A 65 -12.55 6.04 7.49
CA THR A 65 -11.94 7.08 8.33
C THR A 65 -12.70 8.40 8.19
N ARG A 66 -13.13 8.78 6.98
CA ARG A 66 -13.97 9.97 6.72
C ARG A 66 -15.29 9.92 7.48
N SER A 67 -15.94 8.77 7.59
CA SER A 67 -17.19 8.64 8.35
C SER A 67 -17.01 8.88 9.85
N ARG A 68 -15.81 8.64 10.40
CA ARG A 68 -15.48 8.96 11.80
C ARG A 68 -15.21 10.45 12.04
N LEU A 69 -14.95 11.23 10.99
CA LEU A 69 -14.70 12.67 11.06
C LEU A 69 -15.99 13.52 11.07
N ILE A 70 -17.18 12.91 11.11
CA ILE A 70 -18.48 13.62 11.20
C ILE A 70 -18.75 14.13 12.63
N ARG A 71 -18.00 13.67 13.64
CA ARG A 71 -17.96 14.27 14.97
C ARG A 71 -16.81 15.28 15.05
N THR A 72 -16.97 16.44 14.42
CA THR A 72 -16.37 17.63 15.02
C THR A 72 -17.11 17.87 16.32
N ASP A 73 -16.42 17.70 17.44
CA ASP A 73 -16.90 18.15 18.73
C ASP A 73 -17.37 19.60 18.60
N LYS A 74 -18.59 19.91 19.05
CA LYS A 74 -19.16 21.27 18.95
C LYS A 74 -18.37 22.26 19.80
N ASP A 75 -17.59 21.77 20.77
CA ASP A 75 -16.82 22.58 21.72
C ASP A 75 -15.38 22.84 21.23
N HIS A 76 -15.00 22.41 20.02
CA HIS A 76 -13.67 22.67 19.42
C HIS A 76 -13.54 24.12 18.88
N MET A 77 -14.62 24.86 18.71
CA MET A 77 -14.54 26.29 18.45
C MET A 77 -14.80 27.04 19.75
N ILE A 78 -13.72 27.54 20.37
CA ILE A 78 -13.82 28.55 21.42
C ILE A 78 -14.52 29.75 20.76
N GLU A 79 -15.73 30.08 21.21
CA GLU A 79 -16.39 31.35 20.90
C GLU A 79 -15.34 32.44 21.09
N GLY A 80 -14.92 33.05 19.98
CA GLY A 80 -13.89 34.09 20.02
C GLY A 80 -14.34 35.16 20.99
N GLU A 81 -13.44 35.56 21.89
CA GLU A 81 -13.67 36.72 22.76
C GLU A 81 -14.27 37.86 21.93
N PRO A 82 -15.33 38.53 22.44
CA PRO A 82 -15.91 39.65 21.72
C PRO A 82 -14.81 40.67 21.46
N ARG A 83 -14.71 41.11 20.20
CA ARG A 83 -13.71 42.09 19.80
C ARG A 83 -13.87 43.33 20.70
N PRO A 84 -12.79 43.92 21.22
CA PRO A 84 -12.85 45.06 22.15
C PRO A 84 -13.51 46.32 21.60
N ASP A 85 -13.96 46.32 20.34
CA ASP A 85 -14.36 47.50 19.59
C ASP A 85 -15.89 47.62 19.42
N GLU A 86 -16.69 46.65 19.90
CA GLU A 86 -18.17 46.77 19.95
C GLU A 86 -18.64 47.28 21.31
N ILE A 87 -18.11 48.44 21.72
CA ILE A 87 -18.81 49.32 22.65
C ILE A 87 -19.51 50.39 21.80
N PHE A 88 -20.78 50.18 21.44
CA PHE A 88 -21.64 51.32 21.06
C PHE A 88 -23.13 51.08 21.35
N THR A 89 -23.53 51.65 22.49
CA THR A 89 -24.77 52.42 22.75
C THR A 89 -26.13 51.93 22.23
N GLY A 90 -27.03 51.69 23.19
CA GLY A 90 -28.29 52.44 23.29
C GLY A 90 -29.47 52.00 22.41
N SER A 91 -30.36 51.21 22.99
CA SER A 91 -31.75 51.60 23.34
C SER A 91 -32.35 50.57 24.28
#